data_AF-A0A8B9KU27-F1
#
_entry.id   AF-A0A8B9KU27-F1
#
_cell.length_a   1.000
_cell.length_b   1.000
_cell.length_c   1.000
_cell.angle_alpha   90.00
_cell.angle_beta   90.00
_cell.angle_gamma   90.00
#
_symmetry.space_group_name_H-M   'P 1'
#
loop_
_entity.id
_entity.type
_entity.pdbx_description
1 polymer ?
#
loop_
_entity_poly.entity_id
_entity_poly.type
_entity_poly.pdbx_seq_one_letter_code
_entity_poly.pdbx_strand_id
1 'polypeptide(L)'
;HFLTLKKKTLLLTDICQGALGDCWLLAAIASLTLNEKLLHRVVPHGQSFQDDYAGIFHFQFWQFGEWVDIVIDDRLPVKDGELMFVHSAEGNEFWSALIEKAYAKLNGSYEALSGGSTTEGFEDFTGGVSEMYELRKPPRDLYRIISKALERGSLLGCSIDITSTFDMEAVTFKKLVKGHAYSVTGLRQVNFRGDLERLIRIRNPWGQVEWTGAWSDNSSEWDEIDPTEREDLCLQMEDGEFWMSFKEFLRQFSRLEICNLTPDALSDDGLSHWNTIQFHGSWRRGSTAGGCRNHPNTFWINPQYKITLLEEDDDPEDDEVACSFLVALLQKDRRRYRRQGQDMHTIGFAVYEVRTEQGCQNVHLKKNFFLSHSSCARSETFINLREVSARLRLPPGEYLIVPSTFEPSKEADFVLRVFTEKQSETEELDDEISADLEEEEITEDDIDDSFKSMFAQLAGEDMEISVHELRTILNRVVLRRMTFIFLFLEHSYDQSIYSNVQSKDGSARLGLVEFQILWNKIRKWLVIYRQFDLDKSGTMSSYEMRLAVESAGFKLNNRLNQILVARYAENEVIDFDNFICCLVKLEAMFRSFQQLDKEGSGEVEMNITEVIYIIYHSSSHGTLSVLLIC
;
A
#
# COMPACT_ATOMS: atom_id res chain seq x y z
N HIS A 1 14.87 35.59 1.99
CA HIS A 1 15.97 34.62 1.80
C HIS A 1 15.40 33.22 1.74
N PHE A 2 16.05 32.27 1.04
CA PHE A 2 15.56 30.89 0.97
C PHE A 2 16.05 30.09 2.18
N LEU A 3 17.37 30.04 2.39
CA LEU A 3 18.02 29.46 3.57
C LEU A 3 19.34 30.20 3.83
N THR A 4 19.35 31.29 4.61
CA THR A 4 20.62 31.93 5.02
C THR A 4 21.24 31.13 6.18
N LEU A 5 21.84 30.00 5.85
CA LEU A 5 22.55 29.05 6.72
C LEU A 5 23.86 29.61 7.30
N LYS A 6 23.82 30.78 7.94
CA LYS A 6 24.96 31.23 8.76
C LYS A 6 24.65 31.60 10.20
N LYS A 7 23.39 31.63 10.67
CA LYS A 7 23.06 31.75 12.11
C LYS A 7 21.60 31.79 12.54
N LYS A 8 20.61 31.73 11.63
CA LYS A 8 19.20 31.79 12.01
C LYS A 8 18.62 30.38 12.03
N THR A 9 18.25 29.89 13.21
CA THR A 9 17.38 28.74 13.40
C THR A 9 16.08 29.02 12.66
N LEU A 10 15.59 28.08 11.84
CA LEU A 10 14.28 28.20 11.20
C LEU A 10 13.22 28.21 12.30
N LEU A 11 12.37 29.23 12.31
CA LEU A 11 11.46 29.46 13.42
C LEU A 11 10.09 28.88 13.08
N LEU A 12 9.41 28.38 14.11
CA LEU A 12 8.01 27.96 13.98
C LEU A 12 7.12 29.09 13.41
N THR A 13 7.48 30.35 13.65
CA THR A 13 6.83 31.57 13.13
C THR A 13 6.84 31.72 11.61
N ASP A 14 7.59 30.90 10.88
CA ASP A 14 7.65 30.93 9.41
C ASP A 14 6.47 30.21 8.73
N ILE A 15 5.55 29.69 9.53
CA ILE A 15 4.41 28.88 9.09
C ILE A 15 3.13 29.49 9.64
N CYS A 16 2.43 30.22 8.77
CA CYS A 16 1.09 30.77 8.99
C CYS A 16 0.14 30.26 7.89
N GLN A 17 -1.04 29.79 8.29
CA GLN A 17 -2.05 29.28 7.36
C GLN A 17 -2.67 30.39 6.50
N GLY A 18 -2.78 30.11 5.20
CA GLY A 18 -3.52 30.94 4.26
C GLY A 18 -4.99 30.52 4.12
N ALA A 19 -5.54 30.65 2.91
CA ALA A 19 -6.96 30.42 2.64
C ALA A 19 -7.35 28.95 2.38
N LEU A 20 -6.44 27.99 2.56
CA LEU A 20 -6.66 26.56 2.32
C LEU A 20 -6.86 25.81 3.63
N GLY A 21 -7.76 24.82 3.64
CA GLY A 21 -8.03 23.95 4.80
C GLY A 21 -7.03 22.80 4.95
N ASP A 22 -5.74 23.11 4.95
CA ASP A 22 -4.63 22.15 5.02
C ASP A 22 -3.82 22.27 6.31
N CYS A 23 -4.45 22.73 7.40
CA CYS A 23 -3.84 22.86 8.73
C CYS A 23 -3.05 21.64 9.20
N TRP A 24 -3.49 20.44 8.82
CA TRP A 24 -2.81 19.16 9.08
C TRP A 24 -1.39 19.13 8.50
N LEU A 25 -1.19 19.69 7.31
CA LEU A 25 0.11 19.77 6.65
C LEU A 25 0.99 20.79 7.36
N LEU A 26 0.44 21.95 7.71
CA LEU A 26 1.19 23.00 8.39
C LEU A 26 1.63 22.57 9.79
N ALA A 27 0.77 21.89 10.54
CA ALA A 27 1.15 21.27 11.82
C ALA A 27 2.29 20.25 11.63
N ALA A 28 2.27 19.49 10.52
CA ALA A 28 3.37 18.60 10.19
C ALA A 28 4.68 19.33 9.87
N ILE A 29 4.62 20.40 9.06
CA ILE A 29 5.80 21.23 8.72
C ILE A 29 6.33 21.92 9.99
N ALA A 30 5.45 22.37 10.88
CA ALA A 30 5.81 22.99 12.14
C ALA A 30 6.53 22.02 13.09
N SER A 31 6.08 20.76 13.17
CA SER A 31 6.81 19.77 13.94
C SER A 31 8.15 19.41 13.29
N LEU A 32 8.24 19.44 11.96
CA LEU A 32 9.48 19.17 11.22
C LEU A 32 10.59 20.19 11.58
N THR A 33 10.25 21.46 11.83
CA THR A 33 11.25 22.47 12.23
C THR A 33 11.90 22.21 13.58
N LEU A 34 11.31 21.35 14.42
CA LEU A 34 11.91 20.93 15.70
C LEU A 34 13.10 19.99 15.52
N ASN A 35 13.27 19.40 14.33
CA ASN A 35 14.35 18.47 14.02
C ASN A 35 15.10 18.93 12.76
N GLU A 36 16.19 19.67 12.95
CA GLU A 36 17.00 20.24 11.86
C GLU A 36 17.51 19.18 10.87
N LYS A 37 17.84 17.96 11.34
CA LYS A 37 18.33 16.88 10.47
C LYS A 37 17.24 16.42 9.49
N LEU A 38 16.02 16.19 9.99
CA LEU A 38 14.87 15.80 9.15
C LEU A 38 14.45 16.95 8.23
N LEU A 39 14.47 18.17 8.75
CA LEU A 39 14.15 19.35 7.95
C LEU A 39 15.08 19.46 6.73
N HIS A 40 16.38 19.22 6.90
CA HIS A 40 17.34 19.24 5.80
C HIS A 40 17.26 18.02 4.88
N ARG A 41 16.64 16.92 5.34
CA ARG A 41 16.28 15.81 4.47
C ARG A 41 15.16 16.20 3.51
N VAL A 42 14.14 16.89 3.99
CA VAL A 42 12.97 17.33 3.19
C VAL A 42 13.26 18.61 2.38
N VAL A 43 14.03 19.53 2.96
CA VAL A 43 14.41 20.83 2.38
C VAL A 43 15.95 20.87 2.19
N PRO A 44 16.45 20.39 1.04
CA PRO A 44 17.88 20.30 0.78
C PRO A 44 18.61 21.64 0.91
N HIS A 45 19.84 21.58 1.43
CA HIS A 45 20.76 22.72 1.50
C HIS A 45 21.18 23.21 0.10
N GLY A 46 21.70 24.44 0.04
CA GLY A 46 22.29 25.00 -1.19
C GLY A 46 21.32 25.76 -2.08
N GLN A 47 20.03 25.78 -1.72
CA GLN A 47 19.00 26.54 -2.42
C GLN A 47 19.00 28.01 -1.96
N SER A 48 19.05 28.95 -2.91
CA SER A 48 19.17 30.39 -2.65
C SER A 48 18.44 31.21 -3.71
N PHE A 49 17.94 32.39 -3.33
CA PHE A 49 17.43 33.39 -4.29
C PHE A 49 18.55 34.31 -4.80
N GLN A 50 19.77 34.20 -4.24
CA GLN A 50 20.89 35.07 -4.55
C GLN A 50 21.95 34.35 -5.39
N ASP A 51 22.35 33.15 -4.96
CA ASP A 51 23.44 32.37 -5.56
C ASP A 51 22.87 31.34 -6.54
N ASP A 52 23.39 31.30 -7.77
CA ASP A 52 22.99 30.37 -8.84
C ASP A 52 21.46 30.28 -9.08
N TYR A 53 20.77 31.39 -8.84
CA TYR A 53 19.31 31.44 -8.92
C TYR A 53 18.81 31.31 -10.37
N ALA A 54 17.95 30.32 -10.59
CA ALA A 54 17.29 30.05 -11.88
C ALA A 54 15.76 29.89 -11.77
N GLY A 55 15.15 30.33 -10.66
CA GLY A 55 13.71 30.19 -10.43
C GLY A 55 13.26 28.75 -10.24
N ILE A 56 14.14 27.90 -9.71
CA ILE A 56 13.95 26.46 -9.54
C ILE A 56 14.37 26.04 -8.13
N PHE A 57 13.54 25.22 -7.50
CA PHE A 57 13.72 24.68 -6.16
C PHE A 57 13.31 23.21 -6.13
N HIS A 58 13.77 22.46 -5.15
CA HIS A 58 13.41 21.05 -4.98
C HIS A 58 13.27 20.64 -3.52
N PHE A 59 12.44 19.63 -3.29
CA PHE A 59 12.08 19.11 -1.98
C PHE A 59 12.00 17.58 -2.05
N GLN A 60 12.31 16.90 -0.96
CA GLN A 60 12.24 15.44 -0.88
C GLN A 60 11.08 15.02 0.01
N PHE A 61 10.19 14.18 -0.50
CA PHE A 61 9.11 13.60 0.27
C PHE A 61 9.20 12.09 0.24
N TRP A 62 8.99 11.46 1.39
CA TRP A 62 8.80 10.03 1.44
C TRP A 62 7.43 9.69 0.86
N GLN A 63 7.38 8.77 -0.08
CA GLN A 63 6.17 8.28 -0.73
C GLN A 63 6.22 6.77 -0.76
N PHE A 64 5.37 6.16 0.07
CA PHE A 64 5.08 4.74 0.00
C PHE A 64 6.31 3.83 0.05
N GLY A 65 7.35 4.23 0.78
CA GLY A 65 8.60 3.48 0.94
C GLY A 65 9.83 4.09 0.28
N GLU A 66 9.65 5.11 -0.56
CA GLU A 66 10.74 5.69 -1.34
C GLU A 66 10.81 7.20 -1.17
N TRP A 67 12.02 7.75 -1.14
CA TRP A 67 12.22 9.20 -1.14
C TRP A 67 12.15 9.73 -2.58
N VAL A 68 11.21 10.64 -2.83
CA VAL A 68 10.95 11.22 -4.16
C VAL A 68 11.35 12.69 -4.16
N ASP A 69 12.19 13.07 -5.12
CA ASP A 69 12.62 14.45 -5.32
C ASP A 69 11.62 15.22 -6.22
N ILE A 70 11.04 16.28 -5.68
CA ILE A 70 10.02 17.10 -6.32
C ILE A 70 10.58 18.48 -6.63
N VAL A 71 10.84 18.70 -7.92
CA VAL A 71 11.30 19.98 -8.46
C VAL A 71 10.13 20.91 -8.77
N ILE A 72 10.20 22.17 -8.39
CA ILE A 72 9.20 23.21 -8.68
C ILE A 72 9.87 24.51 -9.14
N ASP A 73 9.10 25.34 -9.85
CA ASP A 73 9.44 26.76 -10.00
C ASP A 73 8.99 27.57 -8.78
N ASP A 74 9.37 28.84 -8.71
CA ASP A 74 9.12 29.73 -7.57
C ASP A 74 7.83 30.56 -7.67
N ARG A 75 7.01 30.36 -8.71
CA ARG A 75 5.77 31.13 -8.91
C ARG A 75 4.71 30.74 -7.88
N LEU A 76 4.38 31.64 -6.96
CA LEU A 76 3.40 31.40 -5.90
C LEU A 76 2.05 32.06 -6.22
N PRO A 77 0.91 31.44 -5.85
CA PRO A 77 -0.41 32.06 -5.97
C PRO A 77 -0.54 33.29 -5.05
N VAL A 78 -0.91 34.43 -5.65
CA VAL A 78 -1.02 35.73 -4.98
C VAL A 78 -2.37 36.36 -5.32
N LYS A 79 -2.97 37.03 -4.33
CA LYS A 79 -4.16 37.87 -4.51
C LYS A 79 -3.95 39.19 -3.80
N ASP A 80 -4.24 40.29 -4.50
CA ASP A 80 -4.08 41.65 -3.97
C ASP A 80 -2.65 41.97 -3.46
N GLY A 81 -1.64 41.28 -3.98
CA GLY A 81 -0.23 41.45 -3.58
C GLY A 81 0.23 40.53 -2.45
N GLU A 82 -0.67 39.79 -1.81
CA GLU A 82 -0.40 38.89 -0.68
C GLU A 82 -0.45 37.41 -1.10
N LEU A 83 0.37 36.58 -0.45
CA LEU A 83 0.36 35.13 -0.66
C LEU A 83 -0.99 34.55 -0.23
N MET A 84 -1.57 33.70 -1.08
CA MET A 84 -2.88 33.09 -0.84
C MET A 84 -2.84 31.93 0.17
N PHE A 85 -1.70 31.25 0.26
CA PHE A 85 -1.52 30.02 1.01
C PHE A 85 -0.46 30.19 2.12
N VAL A 86 0.33 29.17 2.44
CA VAL A 86 1.32 29.24 3.52
C VAL A 86 2.30 30.40 3.28
N HIS A 87 2.60 31.13 4.34
CA HIS A 87 3.56 32.23 4.34
C HIS A 87 4.22 32.38 5.71
N SER A 88 5.38 33.04 5.75
CA SER A 88 6.06 33.43 7.00
C SER A 88 5.55 34.78 7.50
N ALA A 89 5.50 34.95 8.82
CA ALA A 89 5.17 36.22 9.46
C ALA A 89 6.21 37.32 9.17
N GLU A 90 7.47 36.97 8.87
CA GLU A 90 8.53 37.95 8.53
C GLU A 90 8.40 38.51 7.10
N GLY A 91 7.58 37.88 6.24
CA GLY A 91 7.27 38.32 4.87
C GLY A 91 8.40 38.20 3.85
N ASN A 92 9.64 37.91 4.27
CA ASN A 92 10.81 37.78 3.39
C ASN A 92 11.36 36.34 3.31
N GLU A 93 10.71 35.37 3.95
CA GLU A 93 11.04 33.94 3.89
C GLU A 93 9.98 33.16 3.11
N PHE A 94 10.42 32.31 2.17
CA PHE A 94 9.54 31.66 1.18
C PHE A 94 9.64 30.13 1.17
N TRP A 95 10.49 29.53 1.99
CA TRP A 95 10.71 28.08 1.99
C TRP A 95 9.41 27.33 2.34
N SER A 96 8.63 27.85 3.31
CA SER A 96 7.36 27.27 3.77
C SER A 96 6.27 27.33 2.70
N ALA A 97 6.22 28.41 1.92
CA ALA A 97 5.32 28.53 0.77
C ALA A 97 5.71 27.57 -0.37
N LEU A 98 7.02 27.34 -0.57
CA LEU A 98 7.54 26.49 -1.65
C LEU A 98 7.45 25.00 -1.32
N ILE A 99 7.64 24.59 -0.07
CA ILE A 99 7.42 23.19 0.34
C ILE A 99 5.93 22.82 0.20
N GLU A 100 5.01 23.70 0.57
CA GLU A 100 3.57 23.50 0.36
C GLU A 100 3.26 23.34 -1.13
N LYS A 101 3.86 24.19 -1.99
CA LYS A 101 3.71 24.07 -3.45
C LYS A 101 4.23 22.74 -3.99
N ALA A 102 5.39 22.28 -3.52
CA ALA A 102 5.97 21.01 -3.95
C ALA A 102 5.07 19.84 -3.52
N TYR A 103 4.52 19.90 -2.31
CA TYR A 103 3.58 18.91 -1.81
C TYR A 103 2.23 18.95 -2.54
N ALA A 104 1.74 20.14 -2.91
CA ALA A 104 0.57 20.32 -3.76
C ALA A 104 0.79 19.72 -5.16
N LYS A 105 1.98 19.89 -5.75
CA LYS A 105 2.35 19.29 -7.04
C LYS A 105 2.34 17.76 -6.95
N LEU A 106 2.93 17.19 -5.90
CA LEU A 106 2.96 15.74 -5.66
C LEU A 106 1.55 15.12 -5.61
N ASN A 107 0.62 15.84 -4.95
CA ASN A 107 -0.79 15.47 -4.81
C ASN A 107 -1.68 15.92 -5.98
N GLY A 108 -1.13 16.63 -6.98
CA GLY A 108 -1.78 17.07 -8.21
C GLY A 108 -2.39 18.48 -8.21
N SER A 109 -2.67 19.08 -7.05
CA SER A 109 -3.11 20.48 -6.91
C SER A 109 -3.20 20.91 -5.45
N TYR A 110 -3.20 22.23 -5.18
CA TYR A 110 -3.47 22.79 -3.84
C TYR A 110 -4.81 22.30 -3.25
N GLU A 111 -5.89 22.26 -4.06
CA GLU A 111 -7.20 21.78 -3.60
C GLU A 111 -7.17 20.34 -3.06
N ALA A 112 -6.26 19.50 -3.55
CA ALA A 112 -6.10 18.11 -3.09
C ALA A 112 -5.51 18.01 -1.67
N LEU A 113 -4.92 19.09 -1.15
CA LEU A 113 -4.40 19.18 0.21
C LEU A 113 -5.49 19.51 1.23
N SER A 114 -6.67 20.00 0.79
CA SER A 114 -7.78 20.29 1.68
C SER A 114 -8.25 19.03 2.39
N GLY A 115 -8.23 19.04 3.73
CA GLY A 115 -8.62 17.92 4.58
C GLY A 115 -7.62 16.75 4.58
N GLY A 116 -7.09 16.45 5.76
CA GLY A 116 -6.12 15.39 6.00
C GLY A 116 -5.84 15.18 7.47
N SER A 117 -5.04 14.16 7.79
CA SER A 117 -4.49 13.93 9.12
C SER A 117 -3.02 14.34 9.18
N THR A 118 -2.57 14.86 10.32
CA THR A 118 -1.18 15.26 10.56
C THR A 118 -0.21 14.10 10.34
N THR A 119 -0.64 12.87 10.63
CA THR A 119 0.15 11.65 10.41
C THR A 119 0.57 11.48 8.95
N GLU A 120 -0.28 11.90 8.01
CA GLU A 120 0.06 11.83 6.58
C GLU A 120 1.26 12.71 6.25
N GLY A 121 1.30 13.91 6.83
CA GLY A 121 2.42 14.84 6.66
C GLY A 121 3.66 14.34 7.38
N PHE A 122 3.51 13.81 8.60
CA PHE A 122 4.64 13.26 9.35
C PHE A 122 5.30 12.09 8.60
N GLU A 123 4.51 11.14 8.12
CA GLU A 123 5.01 10.01 7.32
C GLU A 123 5.73 10.50 6.06
N ASP A 124 5.15 11.46 5.33
CA ASP A 124 5.74 11.96 4.09
C ASP A 124 7.00 12.81 4.31
N PHE A 125 7.18 13.37 5.52
CA PHE A 125 8.38 14.14 5.89
C PHE A 125 9.47 13.30 6.56
N THR A 126 9.17 12.08 6.98
CA THR A 126 10.11 11.29 7.80
C THR A 126 10.35 9.88 7.29
N GLY A 127 9.43 9.29 6.53
CA GLY A 127 9.40 7.84 6.31
C GLY A 127 9.09 7.04 7.57
N GLY A 128 8.71 7.73 8.65
CA GLY A 128 8.39 7.17 9.95
C GLY A 128 7.10 6.36 9.96
N VAL A 129 6.75 5.89 11.15
CA VAL A 129 5.53 5.15 11.42
C VAL A 129 4.70 5.85 12.47
N SER A 130 3.42 6.03 12.18
CA SER A 130 2.51 6.79 13.03
C SER A 130 1.79 5.88 14.02
N GLU A 131 1.74 6.26 15.29
CA GLU A 131 0.90 5.67 16.33
C GLU A 131 -0.15 6.71 16.78
N MET A 132 -1.35 6.24 17.09
CA MET A 132 -2.48 7.10 17.46
C MET A 132 -3.03 6.70 18.83
N TYR A 133 -3.21 7.69 19.71
CA TYR A 133 -3.73 7.51 21.06
C TYR A 133 -5.04 8.28 21.27
N GLU A 134 -6.08 7.60 21.74
CA GLU A 134 -7.33 8.23 22.17
C GLU A 134 -7.17 8.82 23.58
N LEU A 135 -7.20 10.15 23.69
CA LEU A 135 -6.92 10.86 24.95
C LEU A 135 -8.05 10.74 25.99
N ARG A 136 -9.21 10.23 25.59
CA ARG A 136 -10.30 9.87 26.51
C ARG A 136 -10.01 8.58 27.28
N LYS A 137 -9.14 7.72 26.74
CA LYS A 137 -8.69 6.46 27.34
C LYS A 137 -7.18 6.31 27.18
N PRO A 138 -6.38 7.26 27.73
CA PRO A 138 -4.95 7.25 27.53
C PRO A 138 -4.29 6.11 28.32
N PRO A 139 -3.17 5.55 27.84
CA PRO A 139 -2.36 4.65 28.65
C PRO A 139 -1.83 5.39 29.89
N ARG A 140 -1.64 4.66 30.99
CA ARG A 140 -1.26 5.26 32.29
C ARG A 140 0.07 6.01 32.23
N ASP A 141 0.96 5.58 31.36
CA ASP A 141 2.30 6.13 31.17
C ASP A 141 2.42 7.06 29.94
N LEU A 142 1.31 7.57 29.40
CA LEU A 142 1.30 8.43 28.21
C LEU A 142 2.26 9.63 28.30
N TYR A 143 2.38 10.26 29.47
CA TYR A 143 3.33 11.37 29.68
C TYR A 143 4.78 10.94 29.41
N ARG A 144 5.16 9.74 29.85
CA ARG A 144 6.49 9.16 29.63
C ARG A 144 6.69 8.79 28.16
N ILE A 145 5.65 8.27 27.50
CA ILE A 145 5.66 7.97 26.06
C ILE A 145 5.95 9.25 25.25
N ILE A 146 5.23 10.34 25.53
CA ILE A 146 5.44 11.63 24.86
C ILE A 146 6.85 12.19 25.14
N SER A 147 7.35 12.10 26.38
CA SER A 147 8.70 12.57 26.72
C SER A 147 9.76 11.84 25.91
N LYS A 148 9.69 10.50 25.89
CA LYS A 148 10.62 9.66 25.11
C LYS A 148 10.50 9.94 23.61
N ALA A 149 9.30 10.18 23.10
CA ALA A 149 9.08 10.51 21.69
C ALA A 149 9.75 11.84 21.32
N LEU A 150 9.56 12.89 22.12
CA LEU A 150 10.21 14.20 21.91
C LEU A 150 11.73 14.11 22.02
N GLU A 151 12.26 13.38 23.00
CA GLU A 151 13.71 13.16 23.17
C GLU A 151 14.34 12.42 21.98
N ARG A 152 13.57 11.54 21.33
CA ARG A 152 13.99 10.79 20.12
C ARG A 152 13.78 11.58 18.82
N GLY A 153 13.24 12.80 18.91
CA GLY A 153 12.94 13.63 17.75
C GLY A 153 11.73 13.17 16.92
N SER A 154 10.87 12.30 17.48
CA SER A 154 9.59 11.95 16.87
C SER A 154 8.75 13.20 16.65
N LEU A 155 7.90 13.18 15.62
CA LEU A 155 6.99 14.28 15.35
C LEU A 155 5.66 14.00 16.05
N LEU A 156 5.15 14.99 16.79
CA LEU A 156 3.91 14.85 17.55
C LEU A 156 2.87 15.86 17.12
N GLY A 157 1.64 15.38 16.98
CA GLY A 157 0.47 16.18 16.64
C GLY A 157 -0.70 15.84 17.58
N CYS A 158 -1.63 16.77 17.75
CA CYS A 158 -2.86 16.53 18.51
C CYS A 158 -4.03 17.27 17.89
N SER A 159 -5.25 16.77 18.16
CA SER A 159 -6.46 17.36 17.61
C SER A 159 -7.66 17.20 18.53
N ILE A 160 -8.68 18.01 18.27
CA ILE A 160 -9.96 18.02 18.98
C ILE A 160 -11.04 17.55 18.01
N ASP A 161 -11.74 16.47 18.37
CA ASP A 161 -12.80 15.90 17.54
C ASP A 161 -13.99 16.88 17.41
N ILE A 162 -14.57 16.91 16.21
CA ILE A 162 -15.81 17.65 15.94
C ILE A 162 -17.02 16.74 16.20
N THR A 163 -18.08 17.34 16.73
CA THR A 163 -19.37 16.64 16.93
C THR A 163 -20.28 16.73 15.71
N SER A 164 -20.04 17.72 14.85
CA SER A 164 -20.77 17.97 13.61
C SER A 164 -19.86 18.68 12.60
N THR A 165 -20.16 18.58 11.31
CA THR A 165 -19.42 19.31 10.26
C THR A 165 -19.49 20.84 10.43
N PHE A 166 -20.52 21.35 11.11
CA PHE A 166 -20.62 22.77 11.47
C PHE A 166 -19.61 23.21 12.54
N ASP A 167 -19.00 22.26 13.26
CA ASP A 167 -17.98 22.55 14.27
C ASP A 167 -16.56 22.56 13.69
N MET A 168 -16.39 22.35 12.37
CA MET A 168 -15.08 22.40 11.71
C MET A 168 -14.48 23.80 11.84
N GLU A 169 -13.25 23.86 12.35
CA GLU A 169 -12.53 25.09 12.68
C GLU A 169 -13.28 26.01 13.67
N ALA A 170 -14.23 25.47 14.44
CA ALA A 170 -14.96 26.24 15.45
C ALA A 170 -14.07 26.54 16.66
N VAL A 171 -13.97 27.82 17.00
CA VAL A 171 -13.22 28.31 18.16
C VAL A 171 -14.04 28.13 19.43
N THR A 172 -13.49 27.42 20.41
CA THR A 172 -14.07 27.22 21.73
C THR A 172 -13.97 28.49 22.59
N PHE A 173 -14.69 28.52 23.72
CA PHE A 173 -14.61 29.63 24.67
C PHE A 173 -13.21 29.86 25.26
N LYS A 174 -12.35 28.83 25.26
CA LYS A 174 -10.94 28.93 25.69
C LYS A 174 -9.97 29.13 24.52
N LYS A 175 -10.49 29.56 23.36
CA LYS A 175 -9.75 29.81 22.11
C LYS A 175 -9.02 28.59 21.50
N LEU A 176 -9.35 27.36 21.89
CA LEU A 176 -8.94 26.17 21.14
C LEU A 176 -9.85 25.97 19.92
N VAL A 177 -9.31 25.50 18.80
CA VAL A 177 -10.00 25.30 17.53
C VAL A 177 -10.32 23.81 17.37
N LYS A 178 -11.58 23.48 17.06
CA LYS A 178 -12.01 22.09 16.82
C LYS A 178 -11.78 21.67 15.37
N GLY A 179 -11.56 20.37 15.14
CA GLY A 179 -11.34 19.84 13.80
C GLY A 179 -10.06 20.38 13.13
N HIS A 180 -9.10 20.77 13.96
CA HIS A 180 -7.86 21.44 13.59
C HIS A 180 -6.67 20.69 14.15
N ALA A 181 -5.57 20.66 13.40
CA ALA A 181 -4.33 20.02 13.82
C ALA A 181 -3.45 20.98 14.60
N TYR A 182 -2.90 20.51 15.70
CA TYR A 182 -1.92 21.21 16.53
C TYR A 182 -0.63 20.40 16.61
N SER A 183 0.50 21.05 16.79
CA SER A 183 1.79 20.39 17.04
C SER A 183 2.05 20.32 18.55
N VAL A 184 2.58 19.20 19.04
CA VAL A 184 3.10 19.13 20.41
C VAL A 184 4.60 19.39 20.35
N THR A 185 5.04 20.50 20.96
CA THR A 185 6.40 21.02 20.78
C THR A 185 7.26 20.93 22.05
N GLY A 186 6.70 20.44 23.16
CA GLY A 186 7.45 20.32 24.41
C GLY A 186 6.70 19.71 25.58
N LEU A 187 7.47 19.15 26.51
CA LEU A 187 7.01 18.71 27.83
C LEU A 187 7.95 19.22 28.92
N ARG A 188 7.35 19.69 30.02
CA ARG A 188 8.08 20.16 31.20
C ARG A 188 7.35 19.79 32.48
N GLN A 189 8.12 19.70 33.57
CA GLN A 189 7.60 19.60 34.92
C GLN A 189 8.11 20.81 35.68
N VAL A 190 7.20 21.53 36.34
CA VAL A 190 7.51 22.71 37.12
C VAL A 190 7.06 22.50 38.55
N ASN A 191 7.79 23.07 39.50
CA ASN A 191 7.33 23.08 40.89
C ASN A 191 6.37 24.24 41.09
N PHE A 192 5.09 23.94 41.23
CA PHE A 192 4.04 24.92 41.46
C PHE A 192 3.46 24.70 42.86
N ARG A 193 3.71 25.65 43.76
CA ARG A 193 3.22 25.63 45.16
C ARG A 193 3.60 24.38 45.97
N GLY A 194 4.76 23.78 45.66
CA GLY A 194 5.26 22.58 46.35
C GLY A 194 4.81 21.26 45.72
N ASP A 195 3.93 21.31 44.72
CA ASP A 195 3.51 20.17 43.91
C ASP A 195 4.18 20.20 42.54
N LEU A 196 4.49 19.02 42.01
CA LEU A 196 5.10 18.87 40.70
C LEU A 196 4.02 18.88 39.61
N GLU A 197 3.85 20.01 38.93
CA GLU A 197 2.86 20.18 37.88
C GLU A 197 3.45 19.79 36.52
N ARG A 198 2.70 19.00 35.75
CA ARG A 198 3.10 18.52 34.41
C ARG A 198 2.51 19.44 33.35
N LEU A 199 3.38 20.07 32.56
CA LEU A 199 3.01 20.97 31.48
C LEU A 199 3.33 20.36 30.11
N ILE A 200 2.49 20.71 29.13
CA ILE A 200 2.65 20.38 27.72
C ILE A 200 2.57 21.65 26.89
N ARG A 201 3.47 21.79 25.93
CA ARG A 201 3.52 22.91 24.99
C ARG A 201 2.92 22.49 23.66
N ILE A 202 2.00 23.31 23.18
CA ILE A 202 1.21 23.05 21.98
C ILE A 202 1.31 24.28 21.08
N ARG A 203 1.39 24.05 19.77
CA ARG A 203 1.39 25.13 18.78
C ARG A 203 0.22 25.03 17.82
N ASN A 204 -0.46 26.15 17.63
CA ASN A 204 -1.44 26.38 16.58
C ASN A 204 -0.73 26.77 15.26
N PRO A 205 -0.90 26.01 14.17
CA PRO A 205 -0.29 26.35 12.87
C PRO A 205 -0.82 27.63 12.22
N TRP A 206 -1.89 28.25 12.76
CA TRP A 206 -2.29 29.59 12.35
C TRP A 206 -1.28 30.68 12.73
N GLY A 207 -0.38 30.40 13.67
CA GLY A 207 0.54 31.39 14.22
C GLY A 207 -0.13 32.46 15.09
N GLN A 208 -1.37 32.20 15.51
CA GLN A 208 -2.22 33.09 16.30
C GLN A 208 -3.33 32.27 16.98
N VAL A 209 -4.14 32.92 17.82
CA VAL A 209 -5.28 32.31 18.54
C VAL A 209 -4.81 31.21 19.49
N GLU A 210 -4.50 31.64 20.71
CA GLU A 210 -3.90 30.81 21.76
C GLU A 210 -4.85 30.52 22.92
N TRP A 211 -4.53 29.47 23.67
CA TRP A 211 -5.19 29.07 24.90
C TRP A 211 -5.30 30.22 25.91
N THR A 212 -6.48 30.39 26.51
CA THR A 212 -6.73 31.45 27.53
C THR A 212 -6.95 30.91 28.94
N GLY A 213 -6.60 29.65 29.20
CA GLY A 213 -6.73 29.06 30.52
C GLY A 213 -5.44 29.16 31.35
N ALA A 214 -5.36 28.35 32.40
CA ALA A 214 -4.17 28.22 33.23
C ALA A 214 -2.94 27.88 32.38
N TRP A 215 -1.81 28.54 32.66
CA TRP A 215 -0.53 28.44 31.95
C TRP A 215 -0.49 29.06 30.54
N SER A 216 -1.53 29.78 30.14
CA SER A 216 -1.44 30.70 29.00
C SER A 216 -0.37 31.79 29.21
N ASP A 217 0.08 32.45 28.16
CA ASP A 217 1.18 33.43 28.20
C ASP A 217 0.99 34.57 29.19
N ASN A 218 -0.27 34.93 29.46
CA ASN A 218 -0.67 35.98 30.38
C ASN A 218 -1.24 35.44 31.71
N SER A 219 -1.06 34.15 32.00
CA SER A 219 -1.60 33.48 33.18
C SER A 219 -0.85 33.87 34.45
N SER A 220 -1.58 34.14 35.53
CA SER A 220 -0.99 34.47 36.85
C SER A 220 -0.20 33.33 37.49
N GLU A 221 -0.41 32.10 37.04
CA GLU A 221 0.27 30.89 37.48
C GLU A 221 1.79 31.00 37.27
N TRP A 222 2.22 31.73 36.24
CA TRP A 222 3.63 32.02 35.97
C TRP A 222 4.28 32.91 37.02
N ASP A 223 3.51 33.66 37.81
CA ASP A 223 4.06 34.52 38.87
C ASP A 223 4.50 33.72 40.11
N GLU A 224 4.11 32.44 40.22
CA GLU A 224 4.42 31.58 41.36
C GLU A 224 5.44 30.47 41.07
N ILE A 225 6.02 30.46 39.88
CA ILE A 225 7.17 29.61 39.56
C ILE A 225 8.48 30.39 39.72
N ASP A 226 9.59 29.68 39.76
CA ASP A 226 10.90 30.31 39.82
C ASP A 226 11.13 31.23 38.60
N PRO A 227 11.63 32.46 38.77
CA PRO A 227 11.83 33.39 37.67
C PRO A 227 12.76 32.85 36.56
N THR A 228 13.74 32.00 36.90
CA THR A 228 14.63 31.41 35.91
C THR A 228 13.92 30.33 35.08
N GLU A 229 13.12 29.47 35.73
CA GLU A 229 12.24 28.53 35.01
C GLU A 229 11.20 29.28 34.16
N ARG A 230 10.71 30.43 34.63
CA ARG A 230 9.79 31.27 33.87
C ARG A 230 10.43 31.83 32.62
N GLU A 231 11.63 32.41 32.70
CA GLU A 231 12.33 32.95 31.52
C GLU A 231 12.61 31.87 30.48
N ASP A 232 12.89 30.64 30.90
CA ASP A 232 13.13 29.50 29.99
C ASP A 232 11.85 28.97 29.31
N LEU A 233 10.68 29.17 29.92
CA LEU A 233 9.41 28.56 29.48
C LEU A 233 8.40 29.55 28.90
N CYS A 234 8.41 30.79 29.37
CA CYS A 234 7.46 31.83 29.03
C CYS A 234 8.09 32.83 28.05
N LEU A 235 7.83 32.62 26.75
CA LEU A 235 8.05 33.62 25.72
C LEU A 235 6.71 34.32 25.51
N GLN A 236 6.55 35.57 25.98
CA GLN A 236 5.33 36.33 25.72
C GLN A 236 5.29 36.76 24.25
N MET A 237 4.72 35.92 23.39
CA MET A 237 4.66 36.16 21.95
C MET A 237 3.35 35.58 21.40
N GLU A 238 2.56 36.38 20.67
CA GLU A 238 1.37 35.85 19.98
C GLU A 238 1.83 35.17 18.68
N ASP A 239 2.35 33.95 18.81
CA ASP A 239 2.94 33.12 17.75
C ASP A 239 2.21 31.78 17.55
N GLY A 240 1.10 31.58 18.29
CA GLY A 240 0.29 30.39 18.31
C GLY A 240 0.79 29.29 19.23
N GLU A 241 1.96 29.43 19.87
CA GLU A 241 2.49 28.48 20.85
C GLU A 241 2.02 28.83 22.27
N PHE A 242 1.63 27.82 23.04
CA PHE A 242 1.18 28.03 24.42
C PHE A 242 1.46 26.80 25.29
N TRP A 243 1.58 27.02 26.59
CA TRP A 243 1.59 25.94 27.58
C TRP A 243 0.19 25.70 28.16
N MET A 244 -0.05 24.45 28.54
CA MET A 244 -1.20 24.07 29.36
C MET A 244 -0.84 22.91 30.29
N SER A 245 -1.64 22.71 31.34
CA SER A 245 -1.45 21.52 32.17
C SER A 245 -1.79 20.25 31.40
N PHE A 246 -1.03 19.18 31.64
CA PHE A 246 -1.25 17.88 31.01
C PHE A 246 -2.66 17.33 31.32
N LYS A 247 -3.20 17.66 32.49
CA LYS A 247 -4.57 17.30 32.87
C LYS A 247 -5.61 18.02 32.03
N GLU A 248 -5.45 19.31 31.75
CA GLU A 248 -6.34 20.01 30.83
C GLU A 248 -6.15 19.50 29.40
N PHE A 249 -4.93 19.17 28.98
CA PHE A 249 -4.69 18.57 27.66
C PHE A 249 -5.53 17.32 27.43
N LEU A 250 -5.50 16.35 28.36
CA LEU A 250 -6.33 15.13 28.29
C LEU A 250 -7.85 15.41 28.30
N ARG A 251 -8.26 16.54 28.87
CA ARG A 251 -9.68 16.92 28.94
C ARG A 251 -10.17 17.63 27.67
N GLN A 252 -9.33 18.47 27.08
CA GLN A 252 -9.70 19.31 25.93
C GLN A 252 -9.44 18.61 24.59
N PHE A 253 -8.32 17.88 24.47
CA PHE A 253 -7.94 17.19 23.25
C PHE A 253 -8.51 15.78 23.19
N SER A 254 -8.73 15.30 21.97
CA SER A 254 -9.36 13.99 21.71
C SER A 254 -8.33 12.95 21.27
N ARG A 255 -7.35 13.37 20.46
CA ARG A 255 -6.39 12.48 19.81
C ARG A 255 -4.98 13.02 19.93
N LEU A 256 -4.03 12.12 20.10
CA LEU A 256 -2.59 12.37 19.98
C LEU A 256 -2.03 11.44 18.90
N GLU A 257 -1.23 12.00 18.02
CA GLU A 257 -0.59 11.35 16.89
C GLU A 257 0.93 11.45 17.10
N ILE A 258 1.64 10.33 17.09
CA ILE A 258 3.10 10.28 17.25
C ILE A 258 3.68 9.57 16.04
N CYS A 259 4.51 10.26 15.25
CA CYS A 259 5.27 9.63 14.18
C CYS A 259 6.70 9.34 14.67
N ASN A 260 6.96 8.05 14.88
CA ASN A 260 8.26 7.57 15.29
C ASN A 260 9.17 7.42 14.07
N LEU A 261 10.41 7.88 14.25
CA LEU A 261 11.42 7.83 13.21
C LEU A 261 11.93 6.40 13.05
N THR A 262 12.06 5.98 11.80
CA THR A 262 12.71 4.72 11.42
C THR A 262 14.21 4.96 11.25
N PRO A 263 15.05 3.90 11.23
CA PRO A 263 16.48 4.04 10.94
C PRO A 263 16.79 4.86 9.67
N ASP A 264 15.91 4.78 8.66
CA ASP A 264 16.04 5.50 7.39
C ASP A 264 15.95 7.02 7.53
N ALA A 265 15.36 7.52 8.63
CA ALA A 265 15.13 8.94 8.85
C ALA A 265 16.36 9.65 9.42
N LEU A 266 17.20 8.96 10.19
CA LEU A 266 18.38 9.50 10.85
C LEU A 266 19.52 8.47 10.81
N SER A 267 20.52 8.70 9.96
CA SER A 267 21.75 7.91 9.87
C SER A 267 22.68 8.14 11.08
N ASP A 268 22.20 7.88 12.30
CA ASP A 268 22.97 8.01 13.54
C ASP A 268 23.06 6.66 14.26
N ASP A 269 24.29 6.22 14.52
CA ASP A 269 24.66 4.88 15.01
C ASP A 269 24.36 4.63 16.52
N GLY A 270 23.53 5.46 17.15
CA GLY A 270 23.43 5.57 18.61
C GLY A 270 22.14 5.08 19.29
N LEU A 271 21.12 4.65 18.54
CA LEU A 271 19.79 4.29 19.08
C LEU A 271 19.45 2.84 18.74
N SER A 272 18.67 2.15 19.58
CA SER A 272 18.13 0.82 19.24
C SER A 272 17.35 0.90 17.92
N HIS A 273 17.87 0.30 16.86
CA HIS A 273 17.29 0.35 15.52
C HIS A 273 16.19 -0.71 15.40
N TRP A 274 14.97 -0.28 15.04
CA TRP A 274 13.94 -1.21 14.60
C TRP A 274 14.36 -1.84 13.27
N ASN A 275 14.37 -3.17 13.19
CA ASN A 275 14.47 -3.85 11.90
C ASN A 275 13.20 -3.58 11.12
N THR A 276 13.33 -3.05 9.91
CA THR A 276 12.20 -2.66 9.07
C THR A 276 12.13 -3.54 7.83
N ILE A 277 10.98 -4.16 7.61
CA ILE A 277 10.66 -4.84 6.35
C ILE A 277 9.47 -4.16 5.70
N GLN A 278 9.52 -4.05 4.37
CA GLN A 278 8.47 -3.43 3.57
C GLN A 278 8.02 -4.36 2.44
N PHE A 279 6.71 -4.49 2.30
CA PHE A 279 6.05 -5.20 1.21
C PHE A 279 5.15 -4.27 0.43
N HIS A 280 5.13 -4.44 -0.89
CA HIS A 280 4.18 -3.77 -1.77
C HIS A 280 3.14 -4.77 -2.22
N GLY A 281 1.87 -4.41 -2.07
CA GLY A 281 0.77 -5.27 -2.48
C GLY A 281 -0.35 -4.48 -3.14
N SER A 282 -1.31 -5.22 -3.68
CA SER A 282 -2.44 -4.67 -4.40
C SER A 282 -3.70 -5.49 -4.15
N TRP A 283 -4.80 -4.80 -3.89
CA TRP A 283 -6.15 -5.35 -3.98
C TRP A 283 -6.71 -5.03 -5.36
N ARG A 284 -7.09 -6.07 -6.09
CA ARG A 284 -7.69 -5.98 -7.42
C ARG A 284 -9.01 -6.72 -7.44
N ARG A 285 -10.02 -6.10 -8.05
CA ARG A 285 -11.37 -6.63 -8.12
C ARG A 285 -11.36 -7.95 -8.89
N GLY A 286 -12.08 -8.94 -8.36
CA GLY A 286 -12.14 -10.26 -8.99
C GLY A 286 -10.94 -11.18 -8.75
N SER A 287 -9.86 -10.71 -8.12
CA SER A 287 -8.66 -11.53 -7.85
C SER A 287 -8.19 -11.44 -6.40
N THR A 288 -7.59 -10.33 -5.96
CA THR A 288 -6.99 -10.19 -4.62
C THR A 288 -7.78 -9.30 -3.66
N ALA A 289 -8.84 -8.62 -4.12
CA ALA A 289 -9.69 -7.77 -3.27
C ALA A 289 -10.70 -8.58 -2.44
N GLY A 290 -10.19 -9.33 -1.47
CA GLY A 290 -10.96 -10.33 -0.72
C GLY A 290 -11.90 -9.81 0.36
N GLY A 291 -11.70 -8.57 0.82
CA GLY A 291 -12.41 -8.00 1.97
C GLY A 291 -11.95 -8.62 3.29
N CYS A 292 -12.52 -8.18 4.41
CA CYS A 292 -12.09 -8.63 5.75
C CYS A 292 -12.66 -10.01 6.14
N ARG A 293 -12.32 -10.51 7.33
CA ARG A 293 -12.70 -11.84 7.83
C ARG A 293 -14.21 -12.10 7.89
N ASN A 294 -15.04 -11.06 7.87
CA ASN A 294 -16.51 -11.16 7.76
C ASN A 294 -16.96 -11.76 6.41
N HIS A 295 -16.08 -11.81 5.41
CA HIS A 295 -16.31 -12.32 4.07
C HIS A 295 -15.51 -13.63 3.84
N PRO A 296 -15.83 -14.75 4.52
CA PRO A 296 -15.01 -15.96 4.51
C PRO A 296 -14.86 -16.63 3.13
N ASN A 297 -15.75 -16.33 2.18
CA ASN A 297 -15.66 -16.86 0.81
C ASN A 297 -14.50 -16.24 0.03
N THR A 298 -14.12 -15.01 0.36
CA THR A 298 -13.13 -14.21 -0.36
C THR A 298 -12.01 -13.70 0.55
N PHE A 299 -12.07 -13.84 1.87
CA PHE A 299 -10.99 -13.35 2.74
C PHE A 299 -9.61 -13.97 2.40
N TRP A 300 -9.61 -15.26 2.05
CA TRP A 300 -8.40 -16.04 1.82
C TRP A 300 -7.63 -15.66 0.55
N ILE A 301 -8.22 -14.91 -0.39
CA ILE A 301 -7.55 -14.48 -1.63
C ILE A 301 -6.77 -13.17 -1.47
N ASN A 302 -6.90 -12.48 -0.34
CA ASN A 302 -6.03 -11.32 -0.05
C ASN A 302 -4.56 -11.77 -0.02
N PRO A 303 -3.60 -10.87 -0.35
CA PRO A 303 -2.18 -11.14 -0.19
C PRO A 303 -1.85 -11.54 1.25
N GLN A 304 -0.84 -12.40 1.43
CA GLN A 304 -0.49 -12.98 2.72
C GLN A 304 1.02 -12.83 2.95
N TYR A 305 1.42 -12.44 4.16
CA TYR A 305 2.82 -12.17 4.49
C TYR A 305 3.22 -12.95 5.74
N LYS A 306 4.27 -13.78 5.66
CA LYS A 306 4.80 -14.50 6.81
C LYS A 306 5.76 -13.62 7.59
N ILE A 307 5.69 -13.72 8.90
CA ILE A 307 6.67 -13.17 9.83
C ILE A 307 7.06 -14.24 10.85
N THR A 308 8.36 -14.43 11.01
CA THR A 308 8.95 -15.34 11.97
C THR A 308 9.62 -14.51 13.06
N LEU A 309 9.10 -14.61 14.27
CA LEU A 309 9.64 -13.96 15.47
C LEU A 309 10.58 -14.94 16.17
N LEU A 310 11.87 -14.62 16.22
CA LEU A 310 12.92 -15.55 16.66
C LEU A 310 13.31 -15.35 18.13
N GLU A 311 13.55 -14.11 18.53
CA GLU A 311 14.12 -13.77 19.84
C GLU A 311 13.17 -12.85 20.63
N GLU A 312 13.09 -13.08 21.94
CA GLU A 312 12.36 -12.24 22.89
C GLU A 312 13.02 -10.87 23.09
N ASP A 313 12.25 -9.89 23.55
CA ASP A 313 12.75 -8.54 23.81
C ASP A 313 13.67 -8.52 25.05
N ASP A 314 14.71 -7.67 25.06
CA ASP A 314 15.65 -7.54 26.20
C ASP A 314 15.10 -6.58 27.28
N ASP A 315 13.87 -6.79 27.78
CA ASP A 315 13.31 -5.97 28.87
C ASP A 315 13.34 -6.73 30.21
N PRO A 316 14.26 -6.41 31.14
CA PRO A 316 14.36 -7.07 32.43
C PRO A 316 13.20 -6.78 33.40
N GLU A 317 12.28 -5.86 33.05
CA GLU A 317 11.05 -5.58 33.83
C GLU A 317 9.81 -6.33 33.30
N ASP A 318 9.94 -7.11 32.21
CA ASP A 318 8.82 -7.82 31.59
C ASP A 318 8.82 -9.31 31.99
N ASP A 319 7.75 -9.75 32.65
CA ASP A 319 7.58 -11.15 33.08
C ASP A 319 7.06 -12.06 31.95
N GLU A 320 6.70 -11.50 30.79
CA GLU A 320 6.14 -12.23 29.64
C GLU A 320 7.16 -12.41 28.49
N VAL A 321 7.45 -13.68 28.14
CA VAL A 321 8.24 -14.06 26.96
C VAL A 321 7.48 -13.67 25.69
N ALA A 322 7.80 -12.50 25.15
CA ALA A 322 7.17 -11.95 23.96
C ALA A 322 8.17 -11.20 23.09
N CYS A 323 7.87 -11.15 21.81
CA CYS A 323 8.54 -10.36 20.80
C CYS A 323 7.64 -9.15 20.48
N SER A 324 8.18 -7.94 20.61
CA SER A 324 7.48 -6.71 20.26
C SER A 324 7.71 -6.36 18.79
N PHE A 325 6.61 -6.10 18.09
CA PHE A 325 6.64 -5.65 16.71
C PHE A 325 5.51 -4.69 16.41
N LEU A 326 5.68 -3.89 15.36
CA LEU A 326 4.70 -2.94 14.87
C LEU A 326 4.36 -3.30 13.42
N VAL A 327 3.08 -3.40 13.13
CA VAL A 327 2.58 -3.60 11.77
C VAL A 327 1.89 -2.33 11.33
N ALA A 328 2.26 -1.79 10.17
CA ALA A 328 1.68 -0.60 9.57
C ALA A 328 1.23 -0.88 8.14
N LEU A 329 -0.07 -0.73 7.88
CA LEU A 329 -0.69 -0.94 6.58
C LEU A 329 -1.15 0.40 5.99
N LEU A 330 -0.54 0.79 4.87
CA LEU A 330 -0.76 2.07 4.22
C LEU A 330 -1.37 1.89 2.83
N GLN A 331 -2.44 2.61 2.49
CA GLN A 331 -3.04 2.62 1.15
C GLN A 331 -2.51 3.77 0.26
N LYS A 332 -2.12 3.46 -0.98
CA LYS A 332 -1.45 4.40 -1.89
C LYS A 332 -2.41 5.30 -2.68
N ASP A 333 -1.93 6.49 -3.02
CA ASP A 333 -2.47 7.41 -4.04
C ASP A 333 -3.95 7.85 -3.91
N ARG A 334 -4.64 7.57 -2.80
CA ARG A 334 -6.09 7.80 -2.66
C ARG A 334 -6.50 9.26 -2.86
N ARG A 335 -5.66 10.22 -2.45
CA ARG A 335 -5.91 11.67 -2.64
C ARG A 335 -6.13 12.05 -4.10
N ARG A 336 -5.45 11.39 -5.04
CA ARG A 336 -5.58 11.64 -6.49
C ARG A 336 -6.96 11.29 -7.03
N TYR A 337 -7.65 10.34 -6.38
CA TYR A 337 -8.98 9.88 -6.79
C TYR A 337 -10.14 10.67 -6.16
N ARG A 338 -9.86 11.64 -5.26
CA ARG A 338 -10.91 12.50 -4.65
C ARG A 338 -11.72 13.28 -5.68
N ARG A 339 -11.09 13.73 -6.78
CA ARG A 339 -11.79 14.39 -7.91
C ARG A 339 -12.82 13.48 -8.58
N GLN A 340 -12.67 12.16 -8.45
CA GLN A 340 -13.59 11.16 -8.98
C GLN A 340 -14.62 10.70 -7.92
N GLY A 341 -14.68 11.39 -6.76
CA GLY A 341 -15.58 11.05 -5.66
C GLY A 341 -15.14 9.83 -4.85
N GLN A 342 -13.91 9.35 -5.02
CA GLN A 342 -13.37 8.26 -4.20
C GLN A 342 -12.53 8.81 -3.04
N ASP A 343 -12.66 8.19 -1.87
CA ASP A 343 -11.87 8.55 -0.69
C ASP A 343 -11.06 7.33 -0.19
N MET A 344 -10.41 7.49 0.96
CA MET A 344 -9.74 6.40 1.69
C MET A 344 -10.70 5.21 1.89
N HIS A 345 -10.24 4.00 1.60
CA HIS A 345 -10.97 2.79 1.96
C HIS A 345 -10.82 2.51 3.44
N THR A 346 -11.82 1.86 4.03
CA THR A 346 -11.68 1.28 5.36
C THR A 346 -10.74 0.07 5.28
N ILE A 347 -9.55 0.17 5.86
CA ILE A 347 -8.50 -0.86 5.81
C ILE A 347 -8.17 -1.39 7.21
N GLY A 348 -7.55 -2.57 7.26
CA GLY A 348 -7.08 -3.21 8.47
C GLY A 348 -6.39 -4.54 8.15
N PHE A 349 -5.87 -5.21 9.18
CA PHE A 349 -5.17 -6.49 9.01
C PHE A 349 -5.47 -7.44 10.17
N ALA A 350 -5.30 -8.73 9.90
CA ALA A 350 -5.40 -9.79 10.89
C ALA A 350 -4.11 -10.63 10.88
N VAL A 351 -3.73 -11.13 12.07
CA VAL A 351 -2.54 -11.94 12.29
C VAL A 351 -2.97 -13.32 12.78
N TYR A 352 -2.41 -14.38 12.18
CA TYR A 352 -2.67 -15.77 12.53
C TYR A 352 -1.39 -16.49 12.90
N GLU A 353 -1.43 -17.37 13.91
CA GLU A 353 -0.34 -18.29 14.20
C GLU A 353 -0.32 -19.41 13.16
N VAL A 354 0.85 -19.69 12.58
CA VAL A 354 1.06 -20.79 11.64
C VAL A 354 1.85 -21.87 12.38
N ARG A 355 1.23 -23.03 12.60
CA ARG A 355 1.93 -24.18 13.18
C ARG A 355 2.52 -25.02 12.07
N THR A 356 3.84 -25.07 12.02
CA THR A 356 4.67 -25.80 11.06
C THR A 356 4.59 -27.33 11.21
N GLU A 357 3.43 -27.90 11.56
CA GLU A 357 3.24 -29.36 11.63
C GLU A 357 3.19 -30.02 10.23
N GLN A 358 3.14 -29.21 9.16
CA GLN A 358 3.12 -29.65 7.78
C GLN A 358 4.07 -28.71 7.02
N GLY A 359 5.14 -29.24 6.43
CA GLY A 359 6.21 -28.49 5.74
C GLY A 359 5.76 -27.69 4.50
N CYS A 360 4.77 -26.81 4.65
CA CYS A 360 4.32 -25.85 3.65
C CYS A 360 5.27 -24.65 3.69
N GLN A 361 6.45 -24.82 3.12
CA GLN A 361 7.27 -23.68 2.72
C GLN A 361 6.60 -23.06 1.48
N ASN A 362 6.36 -21.73 1.50
CA ASN A 362 5.93 -20.92 0.34
C ASN A 362 4.60 -21.32 -0.34
N VAL A 363 3.49 -21.43 0.40
CA VAL A 363 2.17 -21.71 -0.20
C VAL A 363 1.11 -20.74 0.30
N HIS A 364 0.33 -20.18 -0.64
CA HIS A 364 -0.81 -19.32 -0.33
C HIS A 364 -1.89 -20.09 0.44
N LEU A 365 -2.20 -19.71 1.68
CA LEU A 365 -3.17 -20.44 2.50
C LEU A 365 -4.59 -20.28 1.96
N LYS A 366 -5.31 -21.40 1.86
CA LYS A 366 -6.65 -21.46 1.25
C LYS A 366 -7.76 -21.31 2.29
N LYS A 367 -9.01 -21.16 1.82
CA LYS A 367 -10.23 -20.92 2.61
C LYS A 367 -10.35 -21.74 3.91
N ASN A 368 -10.06 -23.04 3.85
CA ASN A 368 -10.26 -23.95 4.99
C ASN A 368 -9.40 -23.58 6.21
N PHE A 369 -8.19 -23.05 6.01
CA PHE A 369 -7.31 -22.61 7.10
C PHE A 369 -7.98 -21.52 7.93
N PHE A 370 -8.49 -20.47 7.28
CA PHE A 370 -9.12 -19.33 7.97
C PHE A 370 -10.48 -19.65 8.60
N LEU A 371 -11.12 -20.75 8.18
CA LEU A 371 -12.34 -21.26 8.81
C LEU A 371 -12.04 -22.04 10.09
N SER A 372 -10.89 -22.72 10.18
CA SER A 372 -10.49 -23.51 11.36
C SER A 372 -9.62 -22.75 12.36
N HIS A 373 -8.97 -21.64 11.95
CA HIS A 373 -8.06 -20.87 12.81
C HIS A 373 -8.63 -19.49 13.15
N SER A 374 -8.50 -19.09 14.41
CA SER A 374 -8.78 -17.74 14.88
C SER A 374 -7.54 -16.85 14.79
N SER A 375 -7.72 -15.56 14.52
CA SER A 375 -6.61 -14.59 14.56
C SER A 375 -6.06 -14.44 15.98
N CYS A 376 -4.74 -14.48 16.16
CA CYS A 376 -4.06 -14.24 17.44
C CYS A 376 -3.92 -12.74 17.73
N ALA A 377 -3.81 -11.91 16.68
CA ALA A 377 -3.79 -10.45 16.78
C ALA A 377 -4.45 -9.81 15.55
N ARG A 378 -4.74 -8.51 15.61
CA ARG A 378 -5.35 -7.74 14.51
C ARG A 378 -5.19 -6.25 14.77
N SER A 379 -5.35 -5.44 13.73
CA SER A 379 -5.58 -4.00 13.91
C SER A 379 -6.81 -3.79 14.79
N GLU A 380 -6.75 -2.86 15.75
CA GLU A 380 -7.83 -2.64 16.73
C GLU A 380 -9.19 -2.37 16.07
N THR A 381 -9.17 -1.55 15.02
CA THR A 381 -10.34 -1.22 14.22
C THR A 381 -9.98 -1.17 12.74
N PHE A 382 -10.96 -1.51 11.90
CA PHE A 382 -10.90 -1.19 10.47
C PHE A 382 -11.37 0.26 10.31
N ILE A 383 -10.48 1.13 9.82
CA ILE A 383 -10.73 2.57 9.74
C ILE A 383 -10.29 3.12 8.38
N ASN A 384 -10.95 4.18 7.93
CA ASN A 384 -10.71 4.86 6.66
C ASN A 384 -9.59 5.91 6.78
N LEU A 385 -8.45 5.53 7.35
CA LEU A 385 -7.24 6.34 7.37
C LEU A 385 -6.28 5.91 6.26
N ARG A 386 -5.32 6.79 5.93
CA ARG A 386 -4.26 6.46 4.96
C ARG A 386 -3.40 5.29 5.42
N GLU A 387 -3.05 5.27 6.70
CA GLU A 387 -2.31 4.20 7.35
C GLU A 387 -3.07 3.71 8.60
N VAL A 388 -3.03 2.40 8.82
CA VAL A 388 -3.47 1.74 10.05
C VAL A 388 -2.31 0.97 10.63
N SER A 389 -1.89 1.33 11.84
CA SER A 389 -0.80 0.67 12.55
C SER A 389 -1.27 0.06 13.86
N ALA A 390 -0.59 -1.00 14.31
CA ALA A 390 -0.79 -1.56 15.65
C ALA A 390 0.51 -2.14 16.18
N ARG A 391 0.79 -1.85 17.46
CA ARG A 391 1.89 -2.45 18.22
C ARG A 391 1.39 -3.76 18.83
N LEU A 392 2.08 -4.84 18.52
CA LEU A 392 1.70 -6.20 18.88
C LEU A 392 2.82 -6.86 19.68
N ARG A 393 2.41 -7.75 20.59
CA ARG A 393 3.29 -8.61 21.36
C ARG A 393 2.81 -10.03 21.21
N LEU A 394 3.65 -10.90 20.68
CA LEU A 394 3.36 -12.31 20.46
C LEU A 394 4.58 -13.14 20.88
N PRO A 395 4.42 -14.39 21.34
CA PRO A 395 5.55 -15.25 21.65
C PRO A 395 6.39 -15.53 20.38
N PRO A 396 7.63 -16.01 20.53
CA PRO A 396 8.42 -16.48 19.39
C PRO A 396 7.66 -17.57 18.59
N GLY A 397 7.67 -17.46 17.27
CA GLY A 397 6.91 -18.33 16.39
C GLY A 397 6.68 -17.77 14.98
N GLU A 398 5.97 -18.53 14.15
CA GLU A 398 5.60 -18.16 12.79
C GLU A 398 4.17 -17.61 12.74
N TYR A 399 4.01 -16.46 12.09
CA TYR A 399 2.74 -15.78 11.96
C TYR A 399 2.46 -15.35 10.53
N LEU A 400 1.19 -15.18 10.21
CA LEU A 400 0.67 -14.72 8.93
C LEU A 400 -0.07 -13.41 9.10
N ILE A 401 0.36 -12.36 8.40
CA ILE A 401 -0.34 -11.09 8.30
C ILE A 401 -1.16 -11.07 7.02
N VAL A 402 -2.48 -10.84 7.16
CA VAL A 402 -3.41 -10.72 6.02
C VAL A 402 -3.99 -9.29 6.00
N PRO A 403 -3.42 -8.37 5.19
CA PRO A 403 -3.97 -7.04 4.99
C PRO A 403 -5.18 -7.06 4.06
N SER A 404 -6.22 -6.32 4.41
CA SER A 404 -7.46 -6.26 3.62
C SER A 404 -8.19 -4.93 3.75
N THR A 405 -9.02 -4.63 2.77
CA THR A 405 -10.12 -3.68 2.93
C THR A 405 -11.26 -4.32 3.73
N PHE A 406 -12.14 -3.51 4.33
CA PHE A 406 -13.29 -4.03 5.07
C PHE A 406 -14.26 -4.79 4.15
N GLU A 407 -14.68 -4.14 3.07
CA GLU A 407 -15.54 -4.71 2.03
C GLU A 407 -14.69 -5.38 0.93
N PRO A 408 -15.18 -6.46 0.29
CA PRO A 408 -14.55 -7.06 -0.87
C PRO A 408 -14.67 -6.17 -2.12
N SER A 409 -13.96 -6.54 -3.20
CA SER A 409 -13.97 -5.85 -4.50
C SER A 409 -13.49 -4.38 -4.47
N LYS A 410 -12.89 -3.92 -3.36
CA LYS A 410 -12.27 -2.59 -3.26
C LYS A 410 -10.85 -2.63 -3.80
N GLU A 411 -10.58 -1.76 -4.76
CA GLU A 411 -9.27 -1.69 -5.40
C GLU A 411 -8.42 -0.59 -4.78
N ALA A 412 -7.21 -0.95 -4.38
CA ALA A 412 -6.15 -0.03 -4.00
C ALA A 412 -4.81 -0.76 -3.97
N ASP A 413 -3.74 0.00 -4.17
CA ASP A 413 -2.39 -0.45 -3.85
C ASP A 413 -2.08 -0.12 -2.39
N PHE A 414 -1.22 -0.93 -1.78
CA PHE A 414 -0.82 -0.73 -0.39
C PHE A 414 0.67 -0.99 -0.17
N VAL A 415 1.15 -0.53 0.98
CA VAL A 415 2.44 -0.86 1.56
C VAL A 415 2.18 -1.47 2.93
N LEU A 416 2.73 -2.65 3.19
CA LEU A 416 2.77 -3.24 4.50
C LEU A 416 4.19 -3.09 5.05
N ARG A 417 4.33 -2.43 6.20
CA ARG A 417 5.61 -2.27 6.90
C ARG A 417 5.55 -3.03 8.22
N VAL A 418 6.61 -3.77 8.51
CA VAL A 418 6.76 -4.53 9.75
C VAL A 418 8.05 -4.07 10.41
N PHE A 419 7.93 -3.63 11.66
CA PHE A 419 9.05 -3.20 12.48
C PHE A 419 9.24 -4.19 13.62
N THR A 420 10.40 -4.82 13.74
CA THR A 420 10.73 -5.74 14.84
C THR A 420 11.91 -5.22 15.65
N GLU A 421 11.86 -5.41 16.97
CA GLU A 421 12.97 -5.00 17.85
C GLU A 421 14.19 -5.89 17.66
N LYS A 422 13.97 -7.20 17.55
CA LYS A 422 14.98 -8.20 17.23
C LYS A 422 14.96 -8.58 15.77
N GLN A 423 15.97 -9.33 15.33
CA GLN A 423 16.01 -9.85 13.97
C GLN A 423 14.81 -10.79 13.75
N SER A 424 14.15 -10.63 12.61
CA SER A 424 13.03 -11.48 12.18
C SER A 424 13.26 -11.96 10.76
N GLU A 425 12.69 -13.11 10.42
CA GLU A 425 12.62 -13.58 9.03
C GLU A 425 11.21 -13.30 8.50
N THR A 426 11.11 -12.69 7.34
CA THR A 426 9.83 -12.32 6.74
C THR A 426 9.85 -12.59 5.25
N GLU A 427 8.76 -13.14 4.74
CA GLU A 427 8.59 -13.48 3.32
C GLU A 427 7.14 -13.21 2.90
N GLU A 428 6.94 -12.86 1.63
CA GLU A 428 5.59 -12.89 1.05
C GLU A 428 5.18 -14.35 0.85
N LEU A 429 4.04 -14.74 1.42
CA LEU A 429 3.47 -16.07 1.21
C LEU A 429 2.60 -16.04 -0.04
N ASP A 430 3.22 -16.49 -1.12
CA ASP A 430 2.57 -16.63 -2.42
C ASP A 430 3.02 -17.94 -3.08
N ASP A 431 2.30 -18.35 -4.12
CA ASP A 431 2.61 -19.57 -4.84
C ASP A 431 3.82 -19.34 -5.77
N GLU A 432 4.83 -20.21 -5.68
CA GLU A 432 5.96 -20.21 -6.62
C GLU A 432 5.50 -20.50 -8.05
N ILE A 433 6.02 -19.75 -9.02
CA ILE A 433 5.63 -19.87 -10.42
C ILE A 433 6.12 -21.21 -10.96
N SER A 434 5.18 -22.10 -11.27
CA SER A 434 5.49 -23.42 -11.84
C SER A 434 4.35 -23.92 -12.73
N ALA A 435 4.71 -24.75 -13.71
CA ALA A 435 3.76 -25.38 -14.61
C ALA A 435 4.08 -26.87 -14.74
N ASP A 436 3.14 -27.71 -14.34
CA ASP A 436 3.15 -29.16 -14.57
C ASP A 436 2.49 -29.44 -15.93
N LEU A 437 3.31 -29.35 -16.98
CA LEU A 437 2.88 -29.58 -18.35
C LEU A 437 3.00 -31.07 -18.67
N GLU A 438 1.93 -31.83 -18.45
CA GLU A 438 1.85 -33.23 -18.89
C GLU A 438 2.11 -33.33 -20.41
N GLU A 439 3.19 -34.04 -20.78
CA GLU A 439 3.47 -34.38 -22.18
C GLU A 439 2.77 -35.68 -22.54
N GLU A 440 1.69 -35.60 -23.32
CA GLU A 440 1.03 -36.78 -23.88
C GLU A 440 1.83 -37.28 -25.10
N GLU A 441 2.65 -38.32 -24.91
CA GLU A 441 3.22 -39.09 -26.02
C GLU A 441 2.15 -40.01 -26.63
N ILE A 442 1.52 -39.56 -27.71
CA ILE A 442 0.51 -40.32 -28.46
C ILE A 442 1.08 -40.68 -29.83
N THR A 443 0.98 -41.96 -30.19
CA THR A 443 1.25 -42.44 -31.55
C THR A 443 -0.07 -42.64 -32.31
N GLU A 444 -0.01 -42.75 -33.64
CA GLU A 444 -1.23 -43.01 -34.43
C GLU A 444 -1.91 -44.33 -34.04
N ASP A 445 -1.18 -45.30 -33.51
CA ASP A 445 -1.71 -46.60 -33.08
C ASP A 445 -2.55 -46.49 -31.80
N ASP A 446 -2.30 -45.47 -30.97
CA ASP A 446 -3.03 -45.21 -29.73
C ASP A 446 -4.38 -44.51 -29.98
N ILE A 447 -4.63 -44.06 -31.22
CA ILE A 447 -5.83 -43.31 -31.60
C ILE A 447 -6.92 -44.27 -32.10
N ASP A 448 -8.05 -44.28 -31.39
CA ASP A 448 -9.21 -45.09 -31.74
C ASP A 448 -9.69 -44.84 -33.18
N ASP A 449 -10.09 -45.90 -33.89
CA ASP A 449 -10.62 -45.83 -35.26
C ASP A 449 -11.83 -44.90 -35.39
N SER A 450 -12.61 -44.75 -34.31
CA SER A 450 -13.73 -43.81 -34.26
C SER A 450 -13.26 -42.35 -34.32
N PHE A 451 -12.15 -42.02 -33.68
CA PHE A 451 -11.56 -40.69 -33.71
C PHE A 451 -10.87 -40.44 -35.05
N LYS A 452 -10.16 -41.43 -35.61
CA LYS A 452 -9.58 -41.36 -36.97
C LYS A 452 -10.65 -41.07 -38.03
N SER A 453 -11.78 -41.76 -37.95
CA SER A 453 -12.93 -41.53 -38.85
C SER A 453 -13.54 -40.14 -38.68
N MET A 454 -13.69 -39.68 -37.43
CA MET A 454 -14.15 -38.32 -37.14
C MET A 454 -13.18 -37.26 -37.67
N PHE A 455 -11.87 -37.44 -37.46
CA PHE A 455 -10.84 -36.54 -37.97
C PHE A 455 -10.87 -36.48 -39.50
N ALA A 456 -10.90 -37.62 -40.20
CA ALA A 456 -10.97 -37.66 -41.66
C ALA A 456 -12.22 -36.95 -42.21
N GLN A 457 -13.36 -37.04 -41.52
CA GLN A 457 -14.58 -36.29 -41.91
C GLN A 457 -14.46 -34.77 -41.71
N LEU A 458 -13.62 -34.33 -40.77
CA LEU A 458 -13.46 -32.94 -40.38
C LEU A 458 -12.31 -32.25 -41.13
N ALA A 459 -11.22 -32.96 -41.39
CA ALA A 459 -10.03 -32.51 -42.10
C ALA A 459 -10.21 -32.53 -43.63
N GLY A 460 -11.15 -33.31 -44.17
CA GLY A 460 -11.38 -33.34 -45.61
C GLY A 460 -10.25 -34.03 -46.39
N GLU A 461 -9.98 -33.55 -47.60
CA GLU A 461 -9.08 -34.24 -48.54
C GLU A 461 -7.59 -34.02 -48.24
N ASP A 462 -7.21 -32.92 -47.59
CA ASP A 462 -5.82 -32.62 -47.22
C ASP A 462 -5.39 -33.27 -45.91
N MET A 463 -6.30 -33.97 -45.21
CA MET A 463 -6.03 -34.72 -43.96
C MET A 463 -5.33 -33.89 -42.88
N GLU A 464 -5.53 -32.57 -42.95
CA GLU A 464 -5.00 -31.57 -42.05
C GLU A 464 -6.16 -30.67 -41.63
N ILE A 465 -6.20 -30.28 -40.36
CA ILE A 465 -7.19 -29.30 -39.90
C ILE A 465 -6.53 -27.93 -39.96
N SER A 466 -7.19 -26.99 -40.64
CA SER A 466 -6.83 -25.57 -40.63
C SER A 466 -7.48 -24.82 -39.47
N VAL A 467 -7.05 -23.57 -39.23
CA VAL A 467 -7.57 -22.78 -38.11
C VAL A 467 -9.07 -22.50 -38.22
N HIS A 468 -9.54 -22.23 -39.44
CA HIS A 468 -10.95 -22.00 -39.71
C HIS A 468 -11.80 -23.27 -39.52
N GLU A 469 -11.24 -24.44 -39.83
CA GLU A 469 -11.90 -25.73 -39.60
C GLU A 469 -11.95 -26.05 -38.11
N LEU A 470 -10.83 -25.88 -37.38
CA LEU A 470 -10.77 -26.06 -35.94
C LEU A 470 -11.83 -25.21 -35.22
N ARG A 471 -11.95 -23.94 -35.59
CA ARG A 471 -12.99 -23.03 -35.07
C ARG A 471 -14.39 -23.57 -35.34
N THR A 472 -14.64 -24.07 -36.54
CA THR A 472 -15.95 -24.61 -36.93
C THR A 472 -16.28 -25.89 -36.17
N ILE A 473 -15.28 -26.75 -35.95
CA ILE A 473 -15.38 -28.01 -35.21
C ILE A 473 -15.69 -27.75 -33.75
N LEU A 474 -14.89 -26.91 -33.09
CA LEU A 474 -15.06 -26.59 -31.67
C LEU A 474 -16.42 -25.95 -31.44
N ASN A 475 -16.83 -25.01 -32.29
CA ASN A 475 -18.19 -24.47 -32.27
C ASN A 475 -19.25 -25.57 -32.32
N ARG A 476 -19.21 -26.44 -33.34
CA ARG A 476 -20.26 -27.45 -33.55
C ARG A 476 -20.33 -28.50 -32.43
N VAL A 477 -19.18 -28.91 -31.89
CA VAL A 477 -19.13 -29.96 -30.87
C VAL A 477 -19.43 -29.43 -29.48
N VAL A 478 -18.97 -28.22 -29.16
CA VAL A 478 -19.24 -27.57 -27.86
C VAL A 478 -20.70 -27.08 -27.79
N LEU A 479 -21.25 -26.51 -28.89
CA LEU A 479 -22.67 -26.14 -29.01
C LEU A 479 -23.64 -27.32 -28.84
N ARG A 480 -23.24 -28.53 -29.25
CA ARG A 480 -24.10 -29.74 -29.10
C ARG A 480 -24.20 -30.27 -27.67
N ARG A 481 -23.27 -29.87 -26.79
CA ARG A 481 -23.24 -30.32 -25.39
C ARG A 481 -23.63 -29.22 -24.39
N MET A 482 -23.82 -27.97 -24.83
CA MET A 482 -24.13 -26.82 -23.97
C MET A 482 -25.21 -25.90 -24.58
N THR A 483 -26.14 -25.43 -23.76
CA THR A 483 -27.22 -24.48 -24.10
C THR A 483 -26.73 -23.03 -24.09
N PHE A 484 -25.76 -22.67 -24.94
CA PHE A 484 -25.28 -21.29 -25.03
C PHE A 484 -25.07 -20.84 -26.49
N ILE A 485 -25.19 -19.53 -26.73
CA ILE A 485 -24.86 -18.87 -27.99
C ILE A 485 -23.37 -18.52 -27.91
N PHE A 486 -22.54 -19.24 -28.66
CA PHE A 486 -21.08 -19.07 -28.67
C PHE A 486 -20.64 -18.03 -29.71
N LEU A 487 -19.67 -17.20 -29.33
CA LEU A 487 -18.88 -16.34 -30.23
C LEU A 487 -17.43 -16.82 -30.20
N PHE A 488 -17.18 -18.04 -30.68
CA PHE A 488 -15.81 -18.54 -30.81
C PHE A 488 -14.98 -17.56 -31.67
N LEU A 489 -13.85 -17.13 -31.12
CA LEU A 489 -12.65 -16.60 -31.78
C LEU A 489 -12.89 -15.40 -32.71
N GLU A 490 -12.75 -14.17 -32.18
CA GLU A 490 -12.30 -13.06 -33.04
C GLU A 490 -10.98 -13.44 -33.76
N HIS A 491 -10.74 -12.87 -34.94
CA HIS A 491 -9.62 -13.16 -35.86
C HIS A 491 -8.21 -13.26 -35.22
N SER A 492 -8.04 -12.79 -33.99
CA SER A 492 -6.79 -12.64 -33.24
C SER A 492 -6.36 -13.86 -32.40
N TYR A 493 -7.20 -14.89 -32.24
CA TYR A 493 -6.94 -16.04 -31.34
C TYR A 493 -6.58 -17.35 -32.07
N ASP A 494 -6.83 -17.35 -33.38
CA ASP A 494 -6.58 -18.43 -34.32
C ASP A 494 -5.06 -18.81 -34.36
N GLN A 495 -4.16 -17.83 -34.22
CA GLN A 495 -2.71 -18.03 -34.36
C GLN A 495 -2.03 -18.59 -33.10
N SER A 496 -2.52 -18.26 -31.89
CA SER A 496 -1.88 -18.67 -30.62
C SER A 496 -2.14 -20.14 -30.23
N ILE A 497 -3.29 -20.70 -30.63
CA ILE A 497 -3.58 -22.13 -30.42
C ILE A 497 -2.68 -22.97 -31.34
N TYR A 498 -2.48 -22.51 -32.57
CA TYR A 498 -1.64 -23.17 -33.56
C TYR A 498 -0.14 -23.06 -33.30
N SER A 499 0.33 -21.96 -32.71
CA SER A 499 1.73 -21.85 -32.32
C SER A 499 2.10 -22.77 -31.15
N ASN A 500 1.11 -23.16 -30.33
CA ASN A 500 1.34 -23.91 -29.10
C ASN A 500 1.19 -25.43 -29.27
N VAL A 501 0.27 -25.85 -30.15
CA VAL A 501 0.28 -27.21 -30.68
C VAL A 501 1.36 -27.21 -31.75
N GLN A 502 2.60 -27.52 -31.37
CA GLN A 502 3.73 -27.63 -32.29
C GLN A 502 3.30 -28.41 -33.54
N SER A 503 3.00 -27.71 -34.65
CA SER A 503 3.12 -28.32 -35.96
C SER A 503 4.61 -28.59 -36.10
N LYS A 504 5.06 -29.85 -35.95
CA LYS A 504 6.50 -30.21 -36.00
C LYS A 504 7.18 -29.75 -37.29
N ASP A 505 6.39 -29.36 -38.28
CA ASP A 505 6.73 -28.94 -39.65
C ASP A 505 6.54 -27.44 -39.93
N GLY A 506 6.02 -26.63 -38.98
CA GLY A 506 5.75 -25.20 -39.16
C GLY A 506 4.60 -24.86 -40.13
N SER A 507 3.71 -25.81 -40.44
CA SER A 507 2.70 -25.68 -41.50
C SER A 507 1.45 -24.87 -41.10
N ALA A 508 1.31 -24.46 -39.84
CA ALA A 508 0.11 -23.81 -39.29
C ALA A 508 -1.19 -24.62 -39.54
N ARG A 509 -1.05 -25.95 -39.59
CA ARG A 509 -2.09 -26.96 -39.78
C ARG A 509 -1.90 -28.09 -38.77
N LEU A 510 -2.99 -28.75 -38.36
CA LEU A 510 -2.94 -29.83 -37.37
C LEU A 510 -3.13 -31.19 -38.04
N GLY A 511 -2.13 -32.06 -37.89
CA GLY A 511 -2.26 -33.47 -38.23
C GLY A 511 -3.13 -34.25 -37.23
N LEU A 512 -3.40 -35.52 -37.52
CA LEU A 512 -4.25 -36.39 -36.69
C LEU A 512 -3.79 -36.49 -35.22
N VAL A 513 -2.49 -36.72 -35.01
CA VAL A 513 -1.90 -36.87 -33.66
C VAL A 513 -1.95 -35.55 -32.90
N GLU A 514 -1.58 -34.45 -33.54
CA GLU A 514 -1.58 -33.10 -32.95
C GLU A 514 -3.00 -32.67 -32.56
N PHE A 515 -3.99 -32.95 -33.41
CA PHE A 515 -5.39 -32.68 -33.12
C PHE A 515 -5.92 -33.53 -31.96
N GLN A 516 -5.52 -34.80 -31.86
CA GLN A 516 -5.90 -35.66 -30.74
C GLN A 516 -5.37 -35.13 -29.40
N ILE A 517 -4.11 -34.71 -29.35
CA ILE A 517 -3.50 -34.12 -28.14
C ILE A 517 -4.26 -32.84 -27.73
N LEU A 518 -4.53 -31.95 -28.69
CA LEU A 518 -5.31 -30.74 -28.44
C LEU A 518 -6.71 -31.07 -27.90
N TRP A 519 -7.36 -32.07 -28.50
CA TRP A 519 -8.70 -32.49 -28.10
C TRP A 519 -8.76 -33.04 -26.67
N ASN A 520 -7.77 -33.85 -26.27
CA ASN A 520 -7.65 -34.36 -24.91
C ASN A 520 -7.47 -33.23 -23.90
N LYS A 521 -6.61 -32.26 -24.19
CA LYS A 521 -6.41 -31.07 -23.35
C LYS A 521 -7.68 -30.26 -23.18
N ILE A 522 -8.38 -29.94 -24.27
CA ILE A 522 -9.66 -29.20 -24.23
C ILE A 522 -10.70 -29.96 -23.39
N ARG A 523 -10.75 -31.30 -23.49
CA ARG A 523 -11.63 -32.12 -22.65
C ARG A 523 -11.25 -32.07 -21.17
N LYS A 524 -9.96 -32.15 -20.83
CA LYS A 524 -9.45 -32.03 -19.46
C LYS A 524 -9.83 -30.67 -18.87
N TRP A 525 -9.56 -29.58 -19.59
CA TRP A 525 -9.92 -28.23 -19.16
C TRP A 525 -11.42 -27.99 -19.07
N LEU A 526 -12.24 -28.62 -19.94
CA LEU A 526 -13.70 -28.58 -19.82
C LEU A 526 -14.21 -29.27 -18.55
N VAL A 527 -13.59 -30.38 -18.16
CA VAL A 527 -13.93 -31.07 -16.89
C VAL A 527 -13.58 -30.18 -15.71
N ILE A 528 -12.40 -29.56 -15.71
CA ILE A 528 -11.96 -28.61 -14.67
C ILE A 528 -12.93 -27.44 -14.59
N TYR A 529 -13.23 -26.78 -15.71
CA TYR A 529 -14.15 -25.64 -15.75
C TYR A 529 -15.52 -25.97 -15.13
N ARG A 530 -16.06 -27.16 -15.43
CA ARG A 530 -17.34 -27.63 -14.87
C ARG A 530 -17.31 -27.94 -13.38
N GLN A 531 -16.14 -28.18 -12.79
CA GLN A 531 -16.02 -28.35 -11.34
C GLN A 531 -16.20 -27.00 -10.61
N PHE A 532 -15.85 -25.89 -11.27
CA PHE A 532 -15.92 -24.55 -10.70
C PHE A 532 -17.19 -23.78 -11.15
N ASP A 533 -17.78 -24.09 -12.31
CA ASP A 533 -19.13 -23.62 -12.73
C ASP A 533 -20.25 -24.42 -12.01
N LEU A 534 -20.34 -24.24 -10.69
CA LEU A 534 -21.25 -25.02 -9.81
C LEU A 534 -22.73 -24.80 -10.14
N ASP A 535 -23.09 -23.59 -10.57
CA ASP A 535 -24.46 -23.21 -10.91
C ASP A 535 -24.84 -23.53 -12.37
N LYS A 536 -23.87 -24.01 -13.17
CA LYS A 536 -24.02 -24.30 -14.60
C LYS A 536 -24.51 -23.09 -15.39
N SER A 537 -24.14 -21.90 -14.93
CA SER A 537 -24.44 -20.63 -15.60
C SER A 537 -23.71 -20.50 -16.93
N GLY A 538 -22.67 -21.32 -17.16
CA GLY A 538 -21.78 -21.21 -18.30
C GLY A 538 -20.63 -20.23 -18.05
N THR A 539 -20.55 -19.65 -16.85
CA THR A 539 -19.54 -18.67 -16.44
C THR A 539 -18.96 -19.05 -15.08
N MET A 540 -17.64 -18.99 -14.94
CA MET A 540 -16.95 -19.20 -13.67
C MET A 540 -16.65 -17.86 -12.99
N SER A 541 -16.68 -17.80 -11.66
CA SER A 541 -16.27 -16.60 -10.92
C SER A 541 -14.77 -16.35 -11.11
N SER A 542 -14.36 -15.10 -11.29
CA SER A 542 -12.94 -14.76 -11.38
C SER A 542 -12.18 -15.09 -10.09
N TYR A 543 -12.87 -15.14 -8.94
CA TYR A 543 -12.29 -15.55 -7.66
C TYR A 543 -11.96 -17.05 -7.58
N GLU A 544 -12.57 -17.86 -8.45
CA GLU A 544 -12.31 -19.30 -8.58
C GLU A 544 -11.20 -19.57 -9.60
N MET A 545 -10.83 -18.58 -10.43
CA MET A 545 -9.82 -18.71 -11.48
C MET A 545 -8.49 -19.24 -10.94
N ARG A 546 -8.06 -18.77 -9.76
CA ARG A 546 -6.83 -19.22 -9.11
C ARG A 546 -6.81 -20.74 -8.91
N LEU A 547 -7.91 -21.29 -8.39
CA LEU A 547 -8.04 -22.73 -8.13
C LEU A 547 -8.20 -23.53 -9.42
N ALA A 548 -8.89 -22.96 -10.41
CA ALA A 548 -9.09 -23.59 -11.72
C ALA A 548 -7.78 -23.69 -12.53
N VAL A 549 -6.97 -22.63 -12.50
CA VAL A 549 -5.64 -22.58 -13.12
C VAL A 549 -4.66 -23.51 -12.40
N GLU A 550 -4.71 -23.57 -11.07
CA GLU A 550 -3.96 -24.54 -10.26
C GLU A 550 -4.34 -25.99 -10.60
N SER A 551 -5.65 -26.27 -10.73
CA SER A 551 -6.16 -27.59 -11.15
C SER A 551 -5.79 -27.96 -12.58
N ALA A 552 -5.48 -26.96 -13.42
CA ALA A 552 -4.99 -27.16 -14.78
C ALA A 552 -3.47 -27.39 -14.84
N GLY A 553 -2.76 -27.36 -13.70
CA GLY A 553 -1.33 -27.62 -13.60
C GLY A 553 -0.45 -26.38 -13.45
N PHE A 554 -1.03 -25.17 -13.33
CA PHE A 554 -0.27 -23.92 -13.24
C PHE A 554 -0.37 -23.31 -11.84
N LYS A 555 0.75 -23.22 -11.12
CA LYS A 555 0.86 -22.43 -9.89
C LYS A 555 1.44 -21.07 -10.22
N LEU A 556 0.73 -20.01 -9.86
CA LEU A 556 1.04 -18.64 -10.23
C LEU A 556 0.92 -17.74 -9.01
N ASN A 557 1.81 -16.75 -8.91
CA ASN A 557 1.75 -15.74 -7.86
C ASN A 557 0.55 -14.78 -8.02
N ASN A 558 0.30 -13.95 -7.01
CA ASN A 558 -0.76 -12.94 -6.94
C ASN A 558 -0.72 -12.01 -8.16
N ARG A 559 0.47 -11.53 -8.55
CA ARG A 559 0.64 -10.59 -9.67
C ARG A 559 0.14 -11.18 -10.98
N LEU A 560 0.50 -12.42 -11.28
CA LEU A 560 0.05 -13.10 -12.49
C LEU A 560 -1.45 -13.37 -12.44
N ASN A 561 -1.98 -13.85 -11.31
CA ASN A 561 -3.42 -14.05 -11.14
C ASN A 561 -4.23 -12.75 -11.39
N GLN A 562 -3.73 -11.60 -10.91
CA GLN A 562 -4.35 -10.30 -11.18
C GLN A 562 -4.38 -9.96 -12.67
N ILE A 563 -3.27 -10.20 -13.39
CA ILE A 563 -3.17 -9.95 -14.83
C ILE A 563 -4.12 -10.86 -15.61
N LEU A 564 -4.21 -12.14 -15.23
CA LEU A 564 -5.12 -13.09 -15.87
C LEU A 564 -6.57 -12.63 -15.72
N VAL A 565 -6.99 -12.29 -14.50
CA VAL A 565 -8.36 -11.78 -14.25
C VAL A 565 -8.61 -10.47 -15.01
N ALA A 566 -7.67 -9.51 -14.96
CA ALA A 566 -7.84 -8.24 -15.65
C ALA A 566 -7.95 -8.39 -17.18
N ARG A 567 -7.37 -9.44 -17.76
CA ARG A 567 -7.35 -9.67 -19.22
C ARG A 567 -8.51 -10.52 -19.72
N TYR A 568 -8.89 -11.54 -18.95
CA TYR A 568 -9.80 -12.61 -19.39
C TYR A 568 -11.15 -12.61 -18.66
N ALA A 569 -11.29 -11.89 -17.54
CA ALA A 569 -12.57 -11.76 -16.86
C ALA A 569 -13.32 -10.51 -17.32
N GLU A 570 -14.61 -10.65 -17.52
CA GLU A 570 -15.55 -9.55 -17.75
C GLU A 570 -16.54 -9.51 -16.59
N ASN A 571 -16.67 -8.37 -15.91
CA ASN A 571 -17.59 -8.21 -14.77
C ASN A 571 -17.44 -9.29 -13.67
N GLU A 572 -16.20 -9.66 -13.32
CA GLU A 572 -15.88 -10.72 -12.33
C GLU A 572 -16.29 -12.15 -12.74
N VAL A 573 -16.65 -12.37 -14.01
CA VAL A 573 -16.93 -13.69 -14.55
C VAL A 573 -16.04 -14.02 -15.75
N ILE A 574 -15.76 -15.29 -15.94
CA ILE A 574 -14.92 -15.81 -17.01
C ILE A 574 -15.72 -16.89 -17.72
N ASP A 575 -15.91 -16.74 -19.02
CA ASP A 575 -16.51 -17.79 -19.84
C ASP A 575 -15.48 -18.87 -20.22
N PHE A 576 -15.98 -19.98 -20.77
CA PHE A 576 -15.11 -21.09 -21.14
C PHE A 576 -14.11 -20.71 -22.24
N ASP A 577 -14.50 -19.82 -23.15
CA ASP A 577 -13.67 -19.41 -24.29
C ASP A 577 -12.44 -18.62 -23.80
N ASN A 578 -12.63 -17.66 -22.90
CA ASN A 578 -11.55 -16.91 -22.27
C ASN A 578 -10.71 -17.79 -21.34
N PHE A 579 -11.31 -18.75 -20.64
CA PHE A 579 -10.57 -19.71 -19.81
C PHE A 579 -9.61 -20.57 -20.63
N ILE A 580 -10.07 -21.15 -21.74
CA ILE A 580 -9.22 -21.95 -22.64
C ILE A 580 -8.14 -21.08 -23.29
N CYS A 581 -8.50 -19.88 -23.75
CA CYS A 581 -7.54 -18.94 -24.33
C CYS A 581 -6.41 -18.60 -23.35
N CYS A 582 -6.77 -18.38 -22.08
CA CYS A 582 -5.84 -18.15 -21.00
C CYS A 582 -4.86 -19.33 -20.83
N LEU A 583 -5.37 -20.55 -20.65
CA LEU A 583 -4.55 -21.75 -20.40
C LEU A 583 -3.64 -22.09 -21.59
N VAL A 584 -4.14 -21.97 -22.82
CA VAL A 584 -3.32 -22.15 -24.02
C VAL A 584 -2.19 -21.12 -24.06
N LYS A 585 -2.45 -19.85 -23.76
CA LYS A 585 -1.37 -18.86 -23.79
C LYS A 585 -0.36 -19.06 -22.65
N LEU A 586 -0.82 -19.42 -21.46
CA LEU A 586 0.06 -19.80 -20.35
C LEU A 586 0.98 -20.94 -20.76
N GLU A 587 0.43 -22.04 -21.29
CA GLU A 587 1.24 -23.17 -21.74
C GLU A 587 2.28 -22.76 -22.80
N ALA A 588 1.89 -21.94 -23.79
CA ALA A 588 2.80 -21.46 -24.83
C ALA A 588 3.98 -20.67 -24.25
N MET A 589 3.69 -19.79 -23.28
CA MET A 589 4.72 -18.96 -22.65
C MET A 589 5.68 -19.82 -21.81
N PHE A 590 5.16 -20.76 -21.01
CA PHE A 590 6.00 -21.68 -20.24
C PHE A 590 6.90 -22.53 -21.14
N ARG A 591 6.35 -23.11 -22.22
CA ARG A 591 7.14 -23.90 -23.19
C ARG A 591 8.20 -23.06 -23.90
N SER A 592 7.84 -21.85 -24.31
CA SER A 592 8.79 -20.94 -24.97
C SER A 592 9.94 -20.56 -24.03
N PHE A 593 9.63 -20.26 -22.76
CA PHE A 593 10.64 -19.96 -21.74
C PHE A 593 11.57 -21.16 -21.52
N GLN A 594 11.03 -22.37 -21.31
CA GLN A 594 11.80 -23.59 -21.12
C GLN A 594 12.70 -23.94 -22.32
N GLN A 595 12.29 -23.60 -23.55
CA GLN A 595 13.10 -23.79 -24.76
C GLN A 595 14.28 -22.80 -24.86
N LEU A 596 14.11 -21.61 -24.30
CA LEU A 596 15.12 -20.56 -24.30
C LEU A 596 16.10 -20.70 -23.12
N ASP A 597 15.61 -21.08 -21.93
CA ASP A 597 16.43 -21.35 -20.74
C ASP A 597 17.04 -22.77 -20.77
N LYS A 598 17.96 -22.99 -21.72
CA LYS A 598 18.60 -24.30 -21.93
C LYS A 598 19.51 -24.72 -20.76
N GLU A 599 19.95 -23.76 -19.95
CA GLU A 599 20.87 -23.98 -18.83
C GLU A 599 20.13 -24.16 -17.50
N GLY A 600 18.81 -23.95 -17.46
CA GLY A 600 18.00 -24.03 -16.24
C GLY A 600 18.38 -22.96 -15.23
N SER A 601 18.82 -21.80 -15.72
CA SER A 601 19.29 -20.68 -14.93
C SER A 601 18.16 -19.89 -14.27
N GLY A 602 16.92 -20.05 -14.77
CA GLY A 602 15.77 -19.23 -14.37
C GLY A 602 15.74 -17.86 -15.05
N GLU A 603 16.68 -17.55 -15.94
CA GLU A 603 16.78 -16.30 -16.68
C GLU A 603 16.97 -16.55 -18.18
N VAL A 604 16.49 -15.63 -19.03
CA VAL A 604 16.64 -15.72 -20.49
C VAL A 604 17.13 -14.39 -21.05
N GLU A 605 18.28 -14.40 -21.73
CA GLU A 605 18.79 -13.25 -22.46
C GLU A 605 18.21 -13.19 -23.87
N MET A 606 17.62 -12.04 -24.23
CA MET A 606 17.07 -11.79 -25.56
C MET A 606 17.44 -10.39 -26.04
N ASN A 607 17.71 -10.27 -27.34
CA ASN A 607 17.83 -8.97 -27.98
C ASN A 607 16.46 -8.37 -28.29
N ILE A 608 16.41 -7.06 -28.58
CA ILE A 608 15.15 -6.35 -28.85
C ILE A 608 14.35 -6.96 -30.01
N THR A 609 15.01 -7.56 -31.01
CA THR A 609 14.33 -8.18 -32.15
C THR A 609 13.67 -9.48 -31.75
N GLU A 610 14.31 -10.28 -30.90
CA GLU A 610 13.75 -11.51 -30.33
C GLU A 610 12.58 -11.20 -29.39
N VAL A 611 12.71 -10.17 -28.55
CA VAL A 611 11.62 -9.67 -27.69
C VAL A 611 10.42 -9.25 -28.55
N ILE A 612 10.64 -8.46 -29.60
CA ILE A 612 9.57 -8.06 -30.53
C ILE A 612 8.98 -9.29 -31.22
N TYR A 613 9.80 -10.23 -31.69
CA TYR A 613 9.33 -11.44 -32.36
C TYR A 613 8.40 -12.26 -31.45
N ILE A 614 8.79 -12.49 -30.19
CA ILE A 614 7.98 -13.20 -29.20
C ILE A 614 6.73 -12.42 -28.82
N ILE A 615 6.84 -11.10 -28.57
CA ILE A 615 5.66 -10.28 -28.27
C ILE A 615 4.65 -10.34 -29.43
N TYR A 616 5.07 -10.22 -30.68
CA TYR A 616 4.17 -10.17 -31.84
C TYR A 616 3.66 -11.55 -32.31
N HIS A 617 4.42 -12.62 -32.12
CA HIS A 617 4.00 -13.98 -32.52
C HIS A 617 3.29 -14.74 -31.40
N SER A 618 3.58 -14.44 -30.13
CA SER A 618 2.86 -14.99 -28.97
C SER A 618 1.67 -14.12 -28.52
N SER A 619 1.53 -12.90 -29.04
CA SER A 619 0.40 -12.04 -28.73
C SER A 619 -0.12 -11.26 -29.94
N SER A 620 -1.42 -11.37 -30.18
CA SER A 620 -2.16 -10.36 -30.94
C SER A 620 -2.34 -9.05 -30.16
N HIS A 621 -1.99 -9.01 -28.85
CA HIS A 621 -2.07 -7.81 -28.01
C HIS A 621 -0.97 -7.82 -26.93
N GLY A 622 0.04 -6.97 -27.13
CA GLY A 622 1.40 -6.99 -26.54
C GLY A 622 1.60 -6.67 -25.06
N THR A 623 0.62 -6.93 -24.18
CA THR A 623 0.77 -6.54 -22.75
C THR A 623 1.20 -7.69 -21.83
N LEU A 624 0.96 -8.95 -22.20
CA LEU A 624 1.21 -10.10 -21.31
C LEU A 624 2.66 -10.65 -21.41
N SER A 625 3.30 -10.52 -22.58
CA SER A 625 4.62 -11.11 -22.83
C SER A 625 5.77 -10.36 -22.16
N VAL A 626 5.59 -9.08 -21.80
CA VAL A 626 6.64 -8.24 -21.19
C VAL A 626 6.83 -8.54 -19.69
N LEU A 627 5.84 -9.11 -19.02
CA LEU A 627 5.79 -9.24 -17.55
C LEU A 627 5.96 -10.68 -17.02
N LEU A 628 6.04 -11.65 -17.92
CA LEU A 628 6.41 -13.05 -17.61
C LEU A 628 7.86 -13.35 -18.01
N ILE A 629 8.44 -12.51 -18.86
CA ILE A 629 9.84 -12.59 -19.31
C ILE A 629 10.74 -11.71 -18.41
N CYS A 630 10.19 -10.67 -17.78
CA CYS A 630 10.82 -9.86 -16.73
C CYS A 630 10.16 -10.17 -15.40
#